data_AF-A0A8S2FZB8-F1
#
_entry.id   AF-A0A8S2FZB8-F1
#
_cell.length_a   1.000
_cell.length_b   1.000
_cell.length_c   1.000
_cell.angle_alpha   90.00
_cell.angle_beta   90.00
_cell.angle_gamma   90.00
#
_symmetry.space_group_name_H-M   'P 1'
#
loop_
_entity.id
_entity.type
_entity.pdbx_description
1 polymer ?
#
loop_
_entity_poly.entity_id
_entity_poly.type
_entity_poly.pdbx_seq_one_letter_code
_entity_poly.pdbx_strand_id
1 'polypeptide(L)'
;MSKNIKYINKGLYDDETLELISGSSFEREQLLPFDQQLSQQPSRNALVFYSSSLIRLWSTLEQDFSHYSVIIRGFGDSTLNEYVHQFKRLIYPVYPLKAIIFYAGENDIASGTQPLQVLQYFRAFIAIA
;
A
#
# COMPACT_ATOMS: atom_id res chain seq x y z
N MET A 1 11.02 14.79 20.83
CA MET A 1 10.68 13.54 21.56
C MET A 1 10.06 12.57 20.55
N SER A 2 10.89 11.73 19.93
CA SER A 2 10.46 10.74 18.94
C SER A 2 9.84 9.54 19.65
N LYS A 3 8.55 9.27 19.42
CA LYS A 3 7.90 8.07 19.92
C LYS A 3 8.34 6.90 19.02
N ASN A 4 9.13 6.01 19.59
CA ASN A 4 9.48 4.71 19.01
C ASN A 4 8.20 3.91 18.75
N ILE A 5 7.76 3.86 17.50
CA ILE A 5 6.82 2.84 17.03
C ILE A 5 7.67 1.58 16.84
N LYS A 6 7.73 0.72 17.87
CA LYS A 6 8.32 -0.62 17.75
C LYS A 6 7.42 -1.42 16.81
N TYR A 7 7.94 -1.75 15.64
CA TYR A 7 7.30 -2.56 14.62
C TYR A 7 6.79 -3.88 15.21
N ILE A 8 5.49 -4.11 15.07
CA ILE A 8 4.77 -5.24 15.65
C ILE A 8 4.86 -6.39 14.64
N ASN A 9 6.01 -7.05 14.53
CA ASN A 9 6.19 -8.13 13.53
C ASN A 9 6.77 -9.43 14.11
N LYS A 10 6.68 -9.63 15.42
CA LYS A 10 7.45 -10.68 16.10
C LYS A 10 6.89 -12.12 16.00
N GLY A 11 6.09 -12.45 14.99
CA GLY A 11 5.31 -13.69 14.99
C GLY A 11 5.36 -14.56 13.75
N LEU A 12 5.77 -14.05 12.57
CA LEU A 12 5.67 -14.82 11.31
C LEU A 12 6.99 -14.88 10.53
N TYR A 13 7.83 -13.84 10.62
CA TYR A 13 9.14 -13.76 9.96
C TYR A 13 10.08 -12.92 10.85
N ASP A 14 11.36 -13.28 10.91
CA ASP A 14 12.36 -12.48 11.64
C ASP A 14 12.70 -11.18 10.89
N ASP A 15 13.32 -10.22 11.60
CA ASP A 15 13.66 -8.90 11.06
C ASP A 15 14.56 -9.01 9.82
N GLU A 16 15.41 -10.03 9.74
CA GLU A 16 16.30 -10.31 8.61
C GLU A 16 15.51 -10.81 7.39
N THR A 17 14.50 -11.65 7.60
CA THR A 17 13.58 -12.12 6.56
C THR A 17 12.69 -10.98 6.05
N LEU A 18 12.25 -10.09 6.93
CA LEU A 18 11.52 -8.88 6.54
C LEU A 18 12.39 -7.91 5.74
N GLU A 19 13.66 -7.74 6.10
CA GLU A 19 14.63 -6.94 5.35
C GLU A 19 14.99 -7.57 3.99
N LEU A 20 15.05 -8.90 3.91
CA LEU A 20 15.24 -9.67 2.67
C LEU A 20 14.03 -9.63 1.73
N ILE A 21 12.81 -9.69 2.27
CA ILE A 21 11.55 -9.64 1.49
C ILE A 21 11.30 -8.21 0.99
N SER A 22 11.40 -7.22 1.89
CA SER A 22 11.31 -5.79 1.55
C SER A 22 12.44 -5.30 0.63
N GLY A 23 13.56 -6.03 0.63
CA GLY A 23 14.69 -5.87 -0.26
C GLY A 23 14.68 -6.80 -1.48
N SER A 24 13.67 -7.65 -1.69
CA SER A 24 13.71 -8.66 -2.75
C SER A 24 13.67 -8.03 -4.15
N SER A 25 14.34 -8.66 -5.12
CA SER A 25 14.33 -8.20 -6.53
C SER A 25 12.91 -8.15 -7.10
N PHE A 26 12.01 -9.02 -6.62
CA PHE A 26 10.62 -9.10 -7.03
C PHE A 26 9.78 -7.92 -6.53
N GLU A 27 9.89 -7.55 -5.25
CA GLU A 27 9.23 -6.33 -4.76
C GLU A 27 9.78 -5.09 -5.45
N ARG A 28 11.10 -5.01 -5.63
CA ARG A 28 11.72 -3.89 -6.34
C ARG A 28 11.20 -3.78 -7.78
N GLU A 29 11.07 -4.89 -8.49
CA GLU A 29 10.52 -4.93 -9.85
C GLU A 29 9.06 -4.46 -9.91
N GLN A 30 8.23 -4.83 -8.94
CA GLN A 30 6.84 -4.37 -8.88
C GLN A 30 6.70 -2.90 -8.49
N LEU A 31 7.66 -2.35 -7.74
CA LEU A 31 7.64 -0.95 -7.28
C LEU A 31 8.33 0.01 -8.26
N LEU A 32 9.25 -0.49 -9.09
CA LEU A 32 10.02 0.26 -10.08
C LEU A 32 9.17 1.14 -11.02
N PRO A 33 8.00 0.69 -11.53
CA PRO A 33 7.14 1.52 -12.37
C PRO A 33 6.62 2.78 -11.66
N PHE A 34 6.45 2.74 -10.33
CA PHE A 34 5.95 3.90 -9.58
C PHE A 34 7.01 4.98 -9.43
N ASP A 35 8.28 4.61 -9.33
CA ASP A 35 9.40 5.56 -9.19
C ASP A 35 9.57 6.43 -10.46
N GLN A 36 9.18 5.93 -11.63
CA GLN A 36 9.21 6.68 -12.90
C GLN A 36 8.02 7.63 -13.04
N GLN A 37 6.89 7.31 -12.40
CA GLN A 37 5.65 8.07 -12.46
C GLN A 37 5.60 9.24 -11.45
N LEU A 38 6.62 9.40 -10.60
CA LEU A 38 6.77 10.49 -9.63
C LEU A 38 6.97 11.88 -10.27
N SER A 39 7.20 11.91 -11.58
CA SER A 39 7.55 13.12 -12.35
C SER A 39 6.33 13.98 -12.72
N GLN A 40 5.11 13.50 -12.51
CA GLN A 40 3.88 14.21 -12.87
C GLN A 40 3.25 14.86 -11.63
N GLN A 41 3.00 16.17 -11.69
CA GLN A 41 2.33 16.87 -10.58
C GLN A 41 0.89 16.34 -10.42
N PRO A 42 0.54 15.74 -9.28
CA PRO A 42 -0.79 15.19 -9.05
C PRO A 42 -1.84 16.30 -8.95
N SER A 43 -3.02 16.04 -9.52
CA SER A 43 -4.18 16.91 -9.36
C SER A 43 -4.71 16.84 -7.93
N ARG A 44 -5.09 17.98 -7.33
CA ARG A 44 -5.82 18.02 -6.05
C ARG A 44 -7.15 17.27 -6.09
N ASN A 45 -7.66 16.96 -7.28
CA ASN A 45 -8.86 16.17 -7.51
C ASN A 45 -8.56 14.68 -7.77
N ALA A 46 -7.38 14.20 -7.40
CA ALA A 46 -6.98 12.81 -7.62
C ALA A 46 -7.54 11.86 -6.54
N LEU A 47 -8.02 10.69 -6.96
CA LEU A 47 -8.29 9.56 -6.08
C LEU A 47 -7.16 8.54 -6.25
N VAL A 48 -6.48 8.22 -5.14
CA VAL A 48 -5.43 7.20 -5.15
C VAL A 48 -6.00 5.88 -4.68
N PHE A 49 -6.04 4.88 -5.56
CA PHE A 49 -6.40 3.51 -5.22
C PHE A 49 -5.17 2.80 -4.69
N TYR A 50 -5.11 2.69 -3.36
CA TYR A 50 -4.07 1.99 -2.62
C TYR A 50 -4.58 0.58 -2.30
N SER A 51 -4.39 -0.36 -3.21
CA SER A 51 -5.09 -1.66 -3.14
C SER A 51 -4.28 -2.76 -3.78
N SER A 52 -4.61 -4.00 -3.42
CA SER A 52 -4.03 -5.21 -4.02
C SER A 52 -4.36 -5.35 -5.51
N SER A 53 -3.75 -6.37 -6.12
CA SER A 53 -3.92 -6.78 -7.52
C SER A 53 -5.35 -6.79 -8.05
N LEU A 54 -6.36 -6.96 -7.18
CA LEU A 54 -7.78 -6.97 -7.54
C LEU A 54 -8.27 -5.69 -8.20
N ILE A 55 -7.65 -4.54 -7.93
CA ILE A 55 -8.02 -3.29 -8.59
C ILE A 55 -7.87 -3.36 -10.13
N ARG A 56 -6.95 -4.20 -10.61
CA ARG A 56 -6.73 -4.42 -12.05
C ARG A 56 -7.89 -5.14 -12.73
N LEU A 57 -8.76 -5.79 -11.96
CA LEU A 57 -9.95 -6.47 -12.48
C LEU A 57 -11.15 -5.50 -12.64
N TRP A 58 -11.06 -4.29 -12.11
CA TRP A 58 -12.09 -3.26 -12.25
C TRP A 58 -11.97 -2.55 -13.60
N SER A 59 -12.50 -3.17 -14.66
CA SER A 59 -12.36 -2.69 -16.04
C SER A 59 -13.01 -1.33 -16.32
N THR A 60 -13.99 -0.93 -15.50
CA THR A 60 -14.72 0.35 -15.63
C THR A 60 -14.25 1.44 -14.66
N LEU A 61 -13.10 1.26 -13.97
CA LEU A 61 -12.65 2.14 -12.90
C LEU A 61 -12.60 3.63 -13.31
N GLU A 62 -11.98 3.93 -14.45
CA GLU A 62 -11.87 5.30 -14.96
C GLU A 62 -13.23 5.90 -15.32
N GLN A 63 -14.18 5.09 -15.80
CA GLN A 63 -15.53 5.54 -16.13
C GLN A 63 -16.34 5.81 -14.86
N ASP A 64 -16.27 4.89 -13.90
CA ASP A 64 -16.98 4.97 -12.62
C ASP A 64 -16.52 6.16 -11.76
N PHE A 65 -15.25 6.55 -11.92
CA PHE A 65 -14.64 7.71 -11.26
C PHE A 65 -14.28 8.84 -12.22
N SER A 66 -14.98 8.98 -13.34
CA SER A 66 -14.69 9.96 -14.41
C SER A 66 -14.63 11.43 -14.00
N HIS A 67 -15.17 11.78 -12.82
CA HIS A 67 -15.05 13.12 -12.22
C HIS A 67 -13.73 13.36 -11.48
N TYR A 68 -12.87 12.35 -11.33
CA TYR A 68 -11.62 12.40 -10.59
C TYR A 68 -10.46 11.94 -11.47
N SER A 69 -9.25 12.39 -11.14
CA SER A 69 -8.04 11.78 -11.70
C SER A 69 -7.74 10.49 -10.94
N VAL A 70 -7.88 9.34 -11.58
CA VAL A 70 -7.59 8.06 -10.94
C VAL A 70 -6.09 7.78 -10.98
N ILE A 71 -5.52 7.41 -9.83
CA ILE A 71 -4.14 6.98 -9.70
C ILE A 71 -4.15 5.64 -8.98
N ILE A 72 -3.56 4.61 -9.61
CA ILE A 72 -3.38 3.31 -8.95
C ILE A 72 -1.98 3.26 -8.32
N ARG A 73 -1.93 2.94 -7.03
CA ARG A 73 -0.69 2.71 -6.27
C ARG A 73 -0.86 1.41 -5.50
N GLY A 74 -0.43 0.31 -6.06
CA GLY A 74 -0.65 -0.99 -5.46
C GLY A 74 0.19 -2.03 -6.15
N PHE A 75 0.62 -3.04 -5.43
CA PHE A 75 1.54 -4.05 -5.95
C PHE A 75 1.12 -5.43 -5.46
N GLY A 76 1.27 -6.41 -6.35
CA GLY A 76 1.13 -7.84 -6.08
C GLY A 76 -0.02 -8.29 -5.18
N ASP A 77 0.27 -9.37 -4.47
CA ASP A 77 -0.55 -9.99 -3.43
C ASP A 77 -0.15 -9.42 -2.06
N SER A 78 -0.02 -8.09 -1.98
CA SER A 78 0.54 -7.46 -0.79
C SER A 78 -0.35 -7.55 0.43
N THR A 79 0.32 -7.63 1.58
CA THR A 79 -0.29 -7.63 2.91
C THR A 79 -0.45 -6.22 3.47
N LEU A 80 -1.33 -6.03 4.45
CA LEU A 80 -1.50 -4.74 5.14
C LEU A 80 -0.19 -4.21 5.71
N ASN A 81 0.66 -5.09 6.24
CA ASN A 81 1.95 -4.69 6.79
C ASN A 81 2.89 -4.10 5.72
N GLU A 82 2.91 -4.68 4.52
CA GLU A 82 3.68 -4.14 3.39
C GLU A 82 3.12 -2.80 2.92
N TYR A 83 1.79 -2.64 2.90
CA TYR A 83 1.16 -1.34 2.63
C TYR A 83 1.56 -0.28 3.65
N VAL A 84 1.60 -0.61 4.94
CA VAL A 84 2.11 0.31 5.98
C VAL A 84 3.57 0.70 5.70
N HIS A 85 4.41 -0.27 5.35
CA HIS A 85 5.83 -0.05 5.08
C HIS A 85 6.06 0.84 3.85
N GLN A 86 5.33 0.61 2.76
CA GLN A 86 5.51 1.30 1.49
C GLN A 86 4.70 2.60 1.37
N PHE A 87 3.83 2.92 2.34
CA PHE A 87 2.92 4.07 2.27
C PHE A 87 3.64 5.38 1.91
N LYS A 88 4.73 5.68 2.63
CA LYS A 88 5.50 6.90 2.38
C LYS A 88 6.10 6.93 0.98
N ARG A 89 6.60 5.80 0.48
CA ARG A 89 7.20 5.72 -0.86
C ARG A 89 6.15 5.88 -1.95
N LEU A 90 4.99 5.27 -1.79
CA LEU A 90 3.98 5.17 -2.85
C LEU A 90 2.95 6.31 -2.84
N ILE A 91 2.61 6.85 -1.66
CA ILE A 91 1.55 7.85 -1.52
C ILE A 91 2.11 9.27 -1.42
N TYR A 92 3.20 9.51 -0.67
CA TYR A 92 3.68 10.89 -0.46
C TYR A 92 3.99 11.65 -1.77
N PRO A 93 4.59 11.01 -2.78
CA PRO A 93 4.88 11.69 -4.05
C PRO A 93 3.63 12.03 -4.88
N VAL A 94 2.47 11.44 -4.56
CA VAL A 94 1.21 11.70 -5.26
C VAL A 94 0.29 12.66 -4.52
N TYR A 95 0.78 13.35 -3.47
CA TYR A 95 0.07 14.49 -2.89
C TYR A 95 0.30 15.78 -3.71
N PRO A 96 -0.66 16.73 -3.67
CA PRO A 96 -1.94 16.67 -2.97
C PRO A 96 -2.97 15.79 -3.70
N LEU A 97 -3.77 15.04 -2.94
CA LEU A 97 -4.82 14.16 -3.44
C LEU A 97 -6.16 14.43 -2.72
N LYS A 98 -7.27 14.03 -3.33
CA LYS A 98 -8.64 14.19 -2.79
C LYS A 98 -8.94 13.15 -1.72
N ALA A 99 -8.63 11.88 -1.98
CA ALA A 99 -8.79 10.78 -1.04
C ALA A 99 -7.95 9.56 -1.46
N ILE A 100 -7.68 8.69 -0.48
CA ILE A 100 -7.12 7.36 -0.69
C ILE A 100 -8.27 6.35 -0.62
N ILE A 101 -8.43 5.55 -1.66
CA ILE A 101 -9.35 4.41 -1.68
C ILE A 101 -8.53 3.17 -1.34
N PHE A 102 -8.76 2.60 -0.16
CA PHE A 102 -7.96 1.50 0.38
C PHE A 102 -8.76 0.20 0.47
N TYR A 103 -8.21 -0.87 -0.09
CA TYR A 103 -8.73 -2.23 0.02
C TYR A 103 -7.56 -3.21 0.16
N ALA A 104 -7.51 -3.91 1.29
CA ALA A 104 -6.47 -4.88 1.61
C ALA A 104 -6.87 -5.74 2.82
N GLY A 105 -6.15 -6.84 3.03
CA GLY A 105 -6.31 -7.76 4.16
C GLY A 105 -6.63 -9.19 3.73
N GLU A 106 -7.10 -9.40 2.51
CA GLU A 106 -7.38 -10.72 1.95
C GLU A 106 -6.12 -11.58 1.82
N ASN A 107 -4.99 -10.98 1.42
CA ASN A 107 -3.71 -11.68 1.32
C ASN A 107 -3.12 -12.00 2.69
N ASP A 108 -3.33 -11.14 3.69
CA ASP A 108 -2.98 -11.43 5.08
C ASP A 108 -3.71 -12.68 5.56
N ILE A 109 -5.03 -12.77 5.32
CA ILE A 109 -5.82 -13.95 5.69
C ILE A 109 -5.38 -15.19 4.91
N ALA A 110 -5.16 -15.07 3.60
CA ALA A 110 -4.72 -16.18 2.74
C ALA A 110 -3.34 -16.73 3.14
N SER A 111 -2.45 -15.86 3.65
CA SER A 111 -1.14 -16.24 4.19
C SER A 111 -1.18 -16.78 5.64
N GLY A 112 -2.37 -16.85 6.25
CA GLY A 112 -2.57 -17.41 7.59
C GLY A 112 -2.43 -16.40 8.73
N THR A 113 -2.38 -15.09 8.42
CA THR A 113 -2.39 -14.04 9.45
C THR A 113 -3.72 -14.06 10.19
N GLN A 114 -3.66 -14.02 11.52
CA GLN A 114 -4.86 -14.06 12.35
C GLN A 114 -5.69 -12.77 12.20
N PRO A 115 -7.04 -12.83 12.19
CA PRO A 115 -7.88 -11.65 12.00
C PRO A 115 -7.60 -10.48 12.95
N LEU A 116 -7.24 -10.78 14.21
CA LEU A 116 -6.87 -9.75 15.19
C LEU A 116 -5.56 -9.04 14.83
N GLN A 117 -4.62 -9.73 14.19
CA GLN A 117 -3.36 -9.16 13.72
C GLN A 117 -3.59 -8.32 12.44
N VAL A 118 -4.45 -8.78 11.53
CA VAL A 118 -4.91 -7.98 10.38
C VAL A 118 -5.53 -6.65 10.85
N LEU A 119 -6.37 -6.68 11.88
CA LEU A 119 -6.94 -5.47 12.48
C LEU A 119 -5.87 -4.54 13.08
N GLN A 120 -4.81 -5.09 13.67
CA GLN A 120 -3.69 -4.28 14.18
C GLN A 120 -2.95 -3.57 13.05
N TYR A 121 -2.68 -4.26 11.94
CA TYR A 121 -2.05 -3.64 10.77
C TYR A 121 -2.95 -2.58 10.12
N PHE A 122 -4.26 -2.83 10.04
CA PHE A 122 -5.21 -1.84 9.58
C PHE A 122 -5.20 -0.58 10.46
N ARG A 123 -5.14 -0.72 11.79
CA ARG A 123 -5.01 0.42 12.71
C ARG A 123 -3.69 1.18 12.52
N ALA A 124 -2.59 0.47 12.26
CA ALA A 124 -1.31 1.11 11.93
C ALA A 124 -1.40 1.90 10.62
N PHE A 125 -2.08 1.38 9.60
CA PHE A 125 -2.34 2.10 8.35
C PHE A 125 -3.13 3.39 8.58
N ILE A 126 -4.26 3.31 9.30
CA ILE A 126 -5.08 4.50 9.62
C ILE A 126 -4.30 5.56 10.41
N ALA A 127 -3.30 5.16 11.20
CA ALA A 127 -2.48 6.11 11.95
C ALA A 127 -1.48 6.91 11.09
N ILE A 128 -1.19 6.47 9.87
CA ILE A 128 -0.22 7.10 8.96
C ILE A 128 -0.83 7.70 7.69
N ALA A 129 -2.08 7.35 7.38
CA ALA A 129 -2.84 7.84 6.23
C ALA A 129 -3.49 9.21 6.49
#